data_AF-Q8G7H3-F1
#
_entry.id   AF-Q8G7H3-F1
#
_cell.length_a   1.000
_cell.length_b   1.000
_cell.length_c   1.000
_cell.angle_alpha   90.00
_cell.angle_beta   90.00
_cell.angle_gamma   90.00
#
_symmetry.space_group_name_H-M   'P 1'
#
loop_
_entity.id
_entity.type
_entity.pdbx_description
1 polymer ?
#
loop_
_entity_poly.entity_id
_entity_poly.type
_entity_poly.pdbx_seq_one_letter_code
_entity_poly.pdbx_strand_id
1 'polypeptide(L)'
;MSGQFDSIVDGLIFTGRLVAPFVSECTRCLKPIDEDWPVDVTVFFPYESGQDKANGKGGKSKKDDEIDIIAGEDESEDTYPLLENGAFADIEAMIRDTLVESLPLQPLCRPDCRGLCSQCGADLNEDPDHHHDVTDIRFAGLAGLKAQLEAEQNGEQAK
;
A
#
# COMPACT_ATOMS: atom_id res chain seq x y z
N MET A 1 15.87 6.02 -16.10
CA MET A 1 14.60 5.90 -16.84
C MET A 1 14.89 5.74 -18.32
N SER A 2 14.18 4.83 -18.97
CA SER A 2 14.21 4.65 -20.43
C SER A 2 12.78 4.49 -20.92
N GLY A 3 12.41 5.13 -22.02
CA GLY A 3 11.07 5.04 -22.58
C GLY A 3 10.99 5.66 -23.96
N GLN A 4 9.84 5.50 -24.60
CA GLN A 4 9.54 6.03 -25.93
C GLN A 4 8.13 6.61 -25.96
N PHE A 5 7.92 7.52 -26.92
CA PHE A 5 6.62 8.07 -27.24
C PHE A 5 6.19 7.60 -28.62
N ASP A 6 4.96 7.12 -28.71
CA ASP A 6 4.29 6.76 -29.95
C ASP A 6 3.13 7.73 -30.18
N SER A 7 3.05 8.30 -31.38
CA SER A 7 1.94 9.19 -31.76
C SER A 7 0.82 8.39 -32.42
N ILE A 8 -0.40 8.59 -31.93
CA ILE A 8 -1.64 8.02 -32.48
C ILE A 8 -2.62 9.14 -32.85
N VAL A 9 -3.75 8.78 -33.47
CA VAL A 9 -4.74 9.76 -33.96
C VAL A 9 -5.27 10.65 -32.82
N ASP A 10 -5.53 10.06 -31.65
CA ASP A 10 -6.21 10.73 -30.55
C ASP A 10 -5.25 11.24 -29.46
N GLY A 11 -3.93 11.03 -29.60
CA GLY A 11 -2.95 11.47 -28.60
C GLY A 11 -1.57 10.83 -28.73
N LEU A 12 -0.83 10.82 -27.62
CA LEU A 12 0.48 10.20 -27.48
C LEU A 12 0.44 9.08 -26.45
N ILE A 13 1.13 7.97 -26.72
CA ILE A 13 1.36 6.91 -25.74
C ILE A 13 2.81 6.98 -25.29
N PHE A 14 3.02 7.07 -23.98
CA PHE A 14 4.33 6.87 -23.37
C PHE A 14 4.44 5.44 -22.88
N THR A 15 5.51 4.74 -23.24
CA THR A 15 5.87 3.45 -22.64
C THR A 15 7.31 3.51 -22.14
N GLY A 16 7.54 3.15 -20.89
CA GLY A 16 8.87 3.20 -20.31
C GLY A 16 9.04 2.40 -19.04
N ARG A 17 10.29 2.32 -18.62
CA ARG A 17 10.71 1.75 -17.35
C ARG A 17 11.35 2.83 -16.49
N LEU A 18 10.78 2.99 -15.31
CA LEU A 18 11.19 3.89 -14.25
C LEU A 18 11.93 3.07 -13.19
N VAL A 19 12.94 3.68 -12.57
CA VAL A 19 13.61 3.13 -11.40
C VAL A 19 13.76 4.28 -10.44
N ALA A 20 13.23 4.14 -9.24
CA ALA A 20 13.28 5.15 -8.20
C ALA A 20 13.80 4.53 -6.90
N PRO A 21 14.65 5.24 -6.13
CA PRO A 21 15.07 4.77 -4.82
C PRO A 21 13.87 4.70 -3.87
N PHE A 22 13.68 3.57 -3.23
CA PHE A 22 12.65 3.31 -2.23
C PHE A 22 13.29 3.12 -0.86
N VAL A 23 13.13 4.15 -0.02
CA VAL A 23 13.60 4.14 1.37
C VAL A 23 12.40 4.02 2.29
N SER A 24 12.34 2.93 3.05
CA SER A 24 11.29 2.69 4.04
C SER A 24 11.78 1.88 5.24
N GLU A 25 10.88 1.57 6.17
CA GLU A 25 11.16 0.65 7.28
C GLU A 25 10.25 -0.57 7.18
N CYS A 26 10.81 -1.73 7.52
CA CYS A 26 10.03 -2.96 7.62
C CYS A 26 8.94 -2.83 8.67
N THR A 27 7.69 -3.02 8.28
CA THR A 27 6.53 -2.91 9.18
C THR A 27 6.54 -3.91 10.34
N ARG A 28 7.33 -4.99 10.23
CA ARG A 28 7.42 -6.04 11.25
C ARG A 28 8.60 -5.88 12.21
N CYS A 29 9.79 -5.56 11.70
CA CYS A 29 11.03 -5.53 12.50
C CYS A 29 11.69 -4.16 12.58
N LEU A 30 11.14 -3.13 11.90
CA LEU A 30 11.68 -1.78 11.83
C LEU A 30 13.10 -1.68 11.23
N LYS A 31 13.62 -2.77 10.63
CA LYS A 31 14.89 -2.70 9.89
C LYS A 31 14.70 -1.83 8.64
N PRO A 32 15.66 -0.95 8.31
CA PRO A 32 15.59 -0.11 7.13
C PRO A 32 15.58 -0.95 5.86
N ILE A 33 14.85 -0.47 4.87
CA ILE A 33 14.77 -1.00 3.51
C ILE A 33 15.25 0.13 2.60
N ASP A 34 16.26 -0.16 1.79
CA ASP A 34 16.87 0.76 0.84
C ASP A 34 17.10 -0.01 -0.46
N GLU A 35 16.15 0.10 -1.37
CA GLU A 35 16.11 -0.68 -2.61
C GLU A 35 15.72 0.20 -3.79
N ASP A 36 16.24 -0.11 -4.97
CA ASP A 36 15.78 0.50 -6.21
C ASP A 36 14.48 -0.19 -6.66
N TRP A 37 13.40 0.58 -6.80
CA TRP A 37 12.08 0.07 -7.17
C TRP A 37 11.81 0.26 -8.67
N PRO A 38 11.86 -0.81 -9.49
CA PRO A 38 11.57 -0.72 -10.91
C PRO A 38 10.05 -0.75 -11.15
N VAL A 39 9.58 0.15 -12.00
CA VAL A 39 8.17 0.21 -12.43
C VAL A 39 8.11 0.35 -13.94
N ASP A 40 7.32 -0.51 -14.57
CA ASP A 40 6.98 -0.37 -15.98
C ASP A 40 5.70 0.46 -16.08
N VAL A 41 5.73 1.51 -16.90
CA VAL A 41 4.65 2.47 -17.05
C VAL A 41 4.20 2.53 -18.50
N THR A 42 2.89 2.59 -18.71
CA THR A 42 2.28 2.86 -20.02
C THR A 42 1.12 3.83 -19.82
N VAL A 43 1.21 5.02 -20.41
CA VAL A 43 0.23 6.09 -20.20
C VAL A 43 -0.12 6.76 -21.51
N PHE A 44 -1.38 7.16 -21.62
CA PHE A 44 -1.95 7.88 -22.74
C PHE A 44 -2.14 9.37 -22.41
N PHE A 45 -1.68 10.22 -23.33
CA PHE A 45 -1.80 11.68 -23.29
C PHE A 45 -2.69 12.12 -24.45
N PRO A 46 -3.99 12.37 -24.24
CA PRO A 46 -4.89 12.76 -25.32
C PRO A 46 -4.56 14.16 -25.86
N TYR A 47 -4.81 14.37 -27.14
CA TYR A 47 -4.86 15.72 -27.69
C TYR A 47 -6.10 16.44 -27.17
N GLU A 48 -6.00 17.76 -26.95
CA GLU A 48 -7.20 18.58 -26.74
C GLU A 48 -8.06 18.50 -28.01
N SER A 49 -9.05 17.62 -28.02
CA SER A 49 -10.11 17.66 -29.02
C SER A 49 -10.92 18.94 -28.73
N GLY A 50 -11.24 19.72 -29.76
CA GLY A 50 -11.94 21.00 -29.61
C GLY A 50 -13.38 20.90 -29.07
N GLN A 51 -13.76 19.83 -28.37
CA GLN A 51 -15.12 19.58 -27.88
C GLN A 51 -15.26 19.57 -26.35
N ASP A 52 -14.17 19.62 -25.56
CA ASP A 52 -14.26 19.57 -24.09
C ASP A 52 -14.15 20.93 -23.38
N LYS A 53 -14.33 22.04 -24.11
CA LYS A 53 -14.55 23.38 -23.50
C LYS A 53 -16.01 23.55 -23.02
N ALA A 54 -16.62 22.51 -22.48
CA ALA A 54 -18.00 22.54 -22.01
C ALA A 54 -18.19 21.76 -20.70
N ASN A 55 -17.36 21.97 -19.69
CA ASN A 55 -17.78 21.85 -18.28
C ASN A 55 -16.82 22.57 -17.31
N GLY A 56 -16.48 23.82 -17.65
CA GLY A 56 -15.90 24.77 -16.70
C GLY A 56 -17.00 25.60 -16.04
N LYS A 57 -17.41 25.21 -14.83
CA LYS A 57 -18.12 26.00 -13.79
C LYS A 57 -18.74 27.34 -14.23
N GLY A 58 -20.05 27.36 -14.40
CA GLY A 58 -20.88 28.58 -14.44
C GLY A 58 -22.17 28.37 -13.65
N GLY A 59 -22.25 28.92 -12.45
CA GLY A 59 -23.39 28.72 -11.55
C GLY A 59 -24.73 29.26 -12.08
N LYS A 60 -25.82 28.62 -11.66
CA LYS A 60 -27.12 29.26 -11.38
C LYS A 60 -28.04 28.31 -10.62
N SER A 61 -28.51 28.76 -9.47
CA SER A 61 -29.61 28.15 -8.71
C SER A 61 -30.88 28.02 -9.55
N LYS A 62 -31.53 26.85 -9.50
CA LYS A 62 -32.99 26.71 -9.36
C LYS A 62 -33.37 25.26 -9.03
N LYS A 63 -34.24 25.13 -8.03
CA LYS A 63 -34.99 23.93 -7.62
C LYS A 63 -35.72 23.26 -8.81
N ASP A 64 -35.69 21.94 -8.93
CA ASP A 64 -36.69 21.01 -8.42
C ASP A 64 -36.25 19.56 -8.71
N ASP A 65 -36.81 18.62 -7.94
CA ASP A 65 -36.47 17.21 -7.81
C ASP A 65 -36.48 16.39 -9.12
N GLU A 66 -35.30 15.91 -9.52
CA GLU A 66 -35.11 14.57 -10.11
C GLU A 66 -33.83 13.98 -9.50
N ILE A 67 -33.93 12.77 -8.94
CA ILE A 67 -32.76 12.02 -8.47
C ILE A 67 -32.06 11.53 -9.73
N ASP A 68 -31.14 12.33 -10.23
CA ASP A 68 -30.18 11.86 -11.22
C ASP A 68 -29.31 10.83 -10.50
N ILE A 69 -29.38 9.58 -10.95
CA ILE A 69 -28.41 8.57 -10.53
C ILE A 69 -27.08 9.15 -11.00
N ILE A 70 -26.28 9.68 -10.07
CA ILE A 70 -24.89 10.03 -10.32
C ILE A 70 -24.16 8.70 -10.51
N ALA A 71 -24.38 8.05 -11.65
CA ALA A 71 -23.35 7.31 -12.34
C ALA A 71 -22.53 8.37 -13.06
N GLY A 72 -21.80 9.17 -12.26
CA GLY A 72 -20.67 9.89 -12.77
C GLY A 72 -19.68 8.81 -13.18
N GLU A 73 -19.60 8.56 -14.48
CA GLU A 73 -18.45 7.91 -15.06
C GLU A 73 -17.25 8.79 -14.69
N ASP A 74 -16.55 8.40 -13.62
CA ASP A 74 -15.27 8.92 -13.18
C ASP A 74 -14.15 8.56 -14.20
N GLU A 75 -14.46 8.48 -15.49
CA GLU A 75 -13.51 8.14 -16.58
C GLU A 75 -12.45 9.23 -16.82
N SER A 76 -12.49 10.32 -16.05
CA SER A 76 -11.53 11.42 -16.14
C SER A 76 -10.34 11.33 -15.17
N GLU A 77 -10.33 10.37 -14.24
CA GLU A 77 -9.31 10.34 -13.18
C GLU A 77 -7.92 9.87 -13.68
N ASP A 78 -7.88 9.08 -14.76
CA ASP A 78 -6.62 8.50 -15.30
C ASP A 78 -6.09 9.20 -16.57
N THR A 79 -6.57 10.41 -16.88
CA THR A 79 -6.14 11.14 -18.08
C THR A 79 -5.09 12.21 -17.76
N TYR A 80 -3.98 12.18 -18.50
CA TYR A 80 -2.90 13.17 -18.38
C TYR A 80 -2.92 14.13 -19.58
N PRO A 81 -3.63 15.28 -19.50
CA PRO A 81 -3.75 16.21 -20.61
C PRO A 81 -2.41 16.86 -20.95
N LEU A 82 -2.18 17.15 -22.23
CA LEU A 82 -1.01 17.89 -22.67
C LEU A 82 -1.11 19.38 -22.29
N LEU A 83 0.00 19.94 -21.84
CA LEU A 83 0.16 21.35 -21.48
C LEU A 83 0.55 22.21 -22.69
N GLU A 84 0.35 23.52 -22.57
CA GLU A 84 0.67 24.55 -23.58
C GLU A 84 0.21 24.16 -25.01
N ASN A 85 -1.08 23.83 -25.15
CA ASN A 85 -1.71 23.45 -26.43
C ASN A 85 -1.07 22.22 -27.10
N GLY A 86 -0.64 21.23 -26.33
CA GLY A 86 -0.06 20.00 -26.88
C GLY A 86 1.47 19.97 -26.96
N ALA A 87 2.16 21.01 -26.50
CA ALA A 87 3.62 21.12 -26.61
C ALA A 87 4.37 20.36 -25.50
N PHE A 88 3.75 20.18 -24.33
CA PHE A 88 4.40 19.56 -23.17
C PHE A 88 3.52 18.47 -22.56
N ALA A 89 4.15 17.38 -22.11
CA ALA A 89 3.50 16.35 -21.30
C ALA A 89 4.05 16.44 -19.87
N ASP A 90 3.16 16.52 -18.87
CA ASP A 90 3.58 16.44 -17.46
C ASP A 90 3.78 14.97 -17.07
N ILE A 91 5.05 14.59 -17.02
CA ILE A 91 5.46 13.22 -16.68
C ILE A 91 5.52 13.04 -15.16
N GLU A 92 5.57 14.12 -14.36
CA GLU A 92 5.68 14.03 -12.90
C GLU A 92 4.43 13.39 -12.30
N ALA A 93 3.24 13.88 -12.71
CA ALA A 93 1.97 13.34 -12.23
C ALA A 93 1.87 11.84 -12.52
N MET A 94 2.11 11.46 -13.77
CA MET A 94 2.14 10.08 -14.23
C MET A 94 3.11 9.21 -13.41
N ILE A 95 4.37 9.65 -13.28
CA ILE A 95 5.41 8.91 -12.54
C ILE A 95 4.97 8.71 -11.09
N ARG A 96 4.48 9.77 -10.43
CA ARG A 96 4.07 9.73 -9.03
C ARG A 96 2.94 8.73 -8.83
N ASP A 97 1.90 8.81 -9.65
CA ASP A 97 0.71 7.99 -9.49
C ASP A 97 1.06 6.50 -9.73
N THR A 98 1.80 6.20 -10.82
CA THR A 98 2.24 4.82 -11.09
C THR A 98 3.18 4.28 -10.02
N LEU A 99 4.12 5.09 -9.51
CA LEU A 99 5.02 4.67 -8.44
C LEU A 99 4.25 4.38 -7.15
N VAL A 100 3.38 5.29 -6.72
CA VAL A 100 2.60 5.14 -5.47
C VAL A 100 1.75 3.88 -5.50
N GLU A 101 1.11 3.57 -6.64
CA GLU A 101 0.32 2.35 -6.80
C GLU A 101 1.15 1.07 -6.75
N SER A 102 2.37 1.11 -7.30
CA SER A 102 3.25 -0.06 -7.32
C SER A 102 3.85 -0.39 -5.96
N LEU A 103 3.96 0.60 -5.06
CA LEU A 103 4.64 0.43 -3.78
C LEU A 103 3.82 -0.45 -2.81
N PRO A 104 4.47 -1.34 -2.03
CA PRO A 104 3.77 -2.18 -1.08
C PRO A 104 3.21 -1.34 0.09
N LEU A 105 1.93 -1.53 0.41
CA LEU A 105 1.30 -0.90 1.59
C LEU A 105 1.95 -1.33 2.92
N GLN A 106 2.51 -2.54 2.95
CA GLN A 106 3.21 -3.11 4.12
C GLN A 106 4.59 -3.64 3.70
N PRO A 107 5.60 -2.76 3.58
CA PRO A 107 6.94 -3.18 3.20
C PRO A 107 7.54 -4.11 4.26
N LEU A 108 8.23 -5.14 3.78
CA LEU A 108 8.95 -6.13 4.59
C LEU A 108 10.40 -6.21 4.09
N CYS A 109 11.36 -6.30 5.00
CA CYS A 109 12.77 -6.47 4.63
C CYS A 109 13.10 -7.85 4.05
N ARG A 110 12.18 -8.82 4.19
CA ARG A 110 12.19 -10.14 3.54
C ARG A 110 10.78 -10.76 3.60
N PRO A 111 10.42 -11.67 2.68
CA PRO A 111 9.07 -12.27 2.62
C PRO A 111 8.63 -12.98 3.91
N ASP A 112 9.59 -13.55 4.63
CA ASP A 112 9.43 -14.37 5.83
C ASP A 112 9.83 -13.66 7.13
N CYS A 113 9.82 -12.32 7.13
CA CYS A 113 10.19 -11.52 8.31
C CYS A 113 9.30 -11.84 9.50
N ARG A 114 9.91 -12.28 10.61
CA ARG A 114 9.20 -12.68 11.85
C ARG A 114 8.79 -11.51 12.72
N GLY A 115 9.45 -10.37 12.56
CA GLY A 115 9.14 -9.12 13.25
C GLY A 115 9.67 -9.03 14.68
N LEU A 116 9.15 -8.06 15.42
CA LEU A 116 9.47 -7.87 16.83
C LEU A 116 8.47 -8.61 17.73
N CYS A 117 8.95 -9.07 18.88
CA CYS A 117 8.11 -9.58 19.95
C CYS A 117 7.17 -8.47 20.45
N SER A 118 5.87 -8.73 20.46
CA SER A 118 4.85 -7.75 20.89
C SER A 118 4.91 -7.39 22.38
N GLN A 119 5.65 -8.17 23.18
CA GLN A 119 5.80 -7.97 24.62
C GLN A 119 7.03 -7.14 24.97
N CYS A 120 8.19 -7.43 24.37
CA CYS A 120 9.48 -6.83 24.77
C CYS A 120 10.23 -6.12 23.63
N GLY A 121 9.81 -6.29 22.38
CA GLY A 121 10.48 -5.71 21.21
C GLY A 121 11.71 -6.48 20.71
N ALA A 122 12.01 -7.69 21.22
CA ALA A 122 13.11 -8.52 20.72
C ALA A 122 12.89 -8.91 19.24
N ASP A 123 13.97 -8.95 18.44
CA ASP A 123 13.90 -9.34 17.02
C ASP A 123 13.78 -10.86 16.88
N LEU A 124 12.60 -11.33 16.49
CA LEU A 124 12.30 -12.75 16.28
C LEU A 124 13.01 -13.34 15.06
N ASN A 125 13.59 -12.49 14.20
CA ASN A 125 14.46 -12.96 13.11
C ASN A 125 15.84 -13.40 13.61
N GLU A 126 16.28 -12.89 14.76
CA GLU A 126 17.57 -13.23 15.38
C GLU A 126 17.40 -14.29 16.47
N ASP A 127 16.30 -14.23 17.23
CA ASP A 127 15.91 -15.25 18.21
C ASP A 127 14.51 -15.85 17.90
N PRO A 128 14.46 -16.85 17.00
CA PRO A 128 13.27 -17.64 16.66
C PRO A 128 12.42 -18.17 17.81
N ASP A 129 13.07 -18.65 18.87
CA ASP A 129 12.43 -19.41 19.94
C ASP A 129 12.02 -18.50 21.12
N HIS A 130 12.21 -17.19 20.95
CA HIS A 130 11.86 -16.18 21.92
C HIS A 130 10.36 -16.20 22.25
N HIS A 131 10.04 -16.45 23.51
CA HIS A 131 8.67 -16.44 24.01
C HIS A 131 8.62 -15.91 25.45
N HIS A 132 7.45 -15.40 25.83
CA HIS A 132 7.15 -15.02 27.20
C HIS A 132 6.05 -15.92 27.73
N ASP A 133 6.33 -16.58 28.85
CA ASP A 133 5.30 -17.27 29.60
C ASP A 133 4.62 -16.26 30.54
N VAL A 134 3.58 -15.59 30.03
CA VAL A 134 2.83 -14.58 30.79
C VAL A 134 1.68 -15.25 31.52
N THR A 135 1.92 -15.62 32.78
CA THR A 135 0.86 -16.03 33.69
C THR A 135 0.02 -14.81 34.11
N ASP A 136 -1.27 -14.81 33.76
CA ASP A 136 -2.22 -13.78 34.20
C ASP A 136 -2.36 -13.80 35.73
N ILE A 137 -2.23 -12.61 36.34
CA ILE A 137 -2.29 -12.41 37.79
C ILE A 137 -3.61 -12.93 38.38
N ARG A 138 -4.72 -12.84 37.65
CA ARG A 138 -6.04 -13.36 38.09
C ARG A 138 -6.03 -14.87 38.28
N PHE A 139 -5.17 -15.57 37.54
CA PHE A 139 -4.99 -17.01 37.62
C PHE A 139 -3.80 -17.42 38.48
N ALA A 140 -3.12 -16.49 39.16
CA ALA A 140 -1.99 -16.80 40.03
C ALA A 140 -2.37 -17.83 41.13
N GLY A 141 -3.61 -17.79 41.63
CA GLY A 141 -4.12 -18.77 42.60
C GLY A 141 -4.24 -20.20 42.05
N LEU A 142 -4.37 -20.38 40.73
CA LEU A 142 -4.46 -21.69 40.08
C LEU A 142 -3.10 -22.39 39.98
N ALA A 143 -1.98 -21.68 40.11
CA ALA A 143 -0.66 -22.32 40.17
C ALA A 143 -0.53 -23.26 41.38
N GLY A 144 -1.08 -22.84 42.53
CA GLY A 144 -1.15 -23.68 43.73
C GLY A 144 -2.04 -24.90 43.52
N LEU A 145 -3.18 -24.74 42.84
CA LEU A 145 -4.10 -25.85 42.53
C LEU A 145 -3.49 -26.84 41.54
N LYS A 146 -2.76 -26.36 40.52
CA LYS A 146 -2.04 -27.21 39.56
C LYS A 146 -1.02 -28.10 40.26
N ALA A 147 -0.22 -27.53 41.17
CA ALA A 147 0.77 -28.29 41.95
C ALA A 147 0.12 -29.38 42.83
N GLN A 148 -1.06 -29.10 43.39
CA GLN A 148 -1.82 -30.10 44.16
C GLN A 148 -2.27 -31.26 43.28
N LEU A 149 -2.85 -30.97 42.11
CA LEU A 149 -3.35 -31.99 41.17
C LEU A 149 -2.23 -32.86 40.58
N GLU A 150 -1.07 -32.28 40.27
CA GLU A 150 0.10 -33.03 39.78
C GLU A 150 0.66 -33.98 40.85
N ALA A 151 0.65 -33.58 42.13
CA ALA A 151 1.06 -34.45 43.23
C ALA A 151 0.09 -35.63 43.46
N GLU A 152 -1.21 -35.40 43.32
CA GLU A 152 -2.23 -36.44 43.42
C GLU A 152 -2.12 -37.47 42.27
N GLN A 153 -1.96 -37.00 41.03
CA GLN A 153 -1.80 -37.90 39.86
C GLN A 153 -0.52 -38.73 39.91
N ASN A 154 0.61 -38.14 40.32
CA ASN A 154 1.88 -38.87 40.44
C ASN A 154 1.85 -39.88 41.61
N GLY A 155 1.07 -39.61 42.65
CA GLY A 155 0.83 -40.52 43.76
C GLY A 155 -0.05 -41.71 43.40
N GLU A 156 -1.02 -41.53 42.49
CA GLU A 156 -1.86 -42.62 41.98
C GLU A 156 -1.14 -43.53 40.97
N GLN A 157 -0.17 -43.02 40.20
CA GLN A 157 0.61 -43.82 39.25
C GLN A 157 1.73 -44.66 39.90
N ALA A 158 2.11 -44.32 41.14
CA ALA A 158 3.17 -45.01 41.89
C ALA A 158 2.65 -46.16 42.79
N LYS A 159 1.35 -46.47 42.73
CA LYS A 159 0.66 -47.47 43.54
C LYS A 159 0.10 -48.60 42.69
#